data_AF-K5U069-F1
#
_entry.id   AF-K5U069-F1
#
_cell.length_a   1.000
_cell.length_b   1.000
_cell.length_c   1.000
_cell.angle_alpha   90.00
_cell.angle_beta   90.00
_cell.angle_gamma   90.00
#
_symmetry.space_group_name_H-M   'P 1'
#
loop_
_entity.id
_entity.type
_entity.pdbx_description
1 polymer ?
#
loop_
_entity_poly.entity_id
_entity_poly.type
_entity_poly.pdbx_seq_one_letter_code
_entity_poly.pdbx_strand_id
1 'polypeptide(L)'
;MSNDIQPTPKNLSIDRLEHTEQTASVKQGSFLGRTVVQISPKEREVNRANSKLELSESLSMLANVDICNSILSFEKDSNAVQALLNRKVQVLSQPQ
;
A
#
# COMPACT_ATOMS: atom_id res chain seq x y z
N MET A 1 9.54 21.21 14.05
CA MET A 1 9.83 19.90 14.66
C MET A 1 10.61 19.10 13.62
N SER A 2 11.90 18.85 13.87
CA SER A 2 12.80 18.16 12.93
C SER A 2 12.64 16.66 13.09
N ASN A 3 12.24 15.96 12.03
CA ASN A 3 12.25 14.50 11.97
C ASN A 3 13.53 14.06 11.25
N ASP A 4 14.68 14.21 11.92
CA ASP A 4 15.94 13.64 11.45
C ASP A 4 15.95 12.14 11.77
N ILE A 5 15.46 11.34 10.82
CA ILE A 5 15.63 9.89 10.85
C ILE A 5 17.10 9.62 10.53
N GLN A 6 17.92 9.48 11.58
CA GLN A 6 19.31 9.06 11.45
C GLN A 6 19.35 7.62 10.90
N PRO A 7 20.03 7.34 9.78
CA PRO A 7 20.18 5.98 9.28
C PRO A 7 21.02 5.20 10.30
N THR A 8 20.41 4.22 10.96
CA THR A 8 21.11 3.34 11.88
C THR A 8 22.09 2.49 11.04
N PRO A 9 23.42 2.58 11.26
CA PRO A 9 24.37 1.75 10.55
C PRO A 9 24.33 0.36 11.17
N LYS A 10 23.26 -0.40 10.91
CA LYS A 10 23.28 -1.85 11.10
C LYS A 10 24.15 -2.41 9.98
N ASN A 11 25.45 -2.41 10.22
CA ASN A 11 26.38 -3.34 9.57
C ASN A 11 25.97 -4.76 9.99
N LEU A 12 24.87 -5.26 9.42
CA LEU A 12 24.66 -6.68 9.30
C LEU A 12 25.69 -7.12 8.28
N SER A 13 26.72 -7.81 8.75
CA SER A 13 27.74 -8.44 7.91
C SER A 13 27.03 -9.19 6.80
N ILE A 14 27.00 -8.61 5.60
CA ILE A 14 26.63 -9.31 4.39
C ILE A 14 27.76 -10.31 4.22
N ASP A 15 27.46 -11.60 4.42
CA ASP A 15 28.43 -12.65 4.14
C ASP A 15 29.05 -12.36 2.77
N ARG A 16 30.35 -12.09 2.84
CA ARG A 16 31.19 -11.62 1.76
C ARG A 16 30.95 -12.51 0.55
N LEU A 17 30.28 -11.97 -0.46
CA LEU A 17 30.03 -12.67 -1.70
C LEU A 17 31.37 -12.77 -2.43
N GLU A 18 32.09 -13.87 -2.20
CA GLU A 18 33.38 -14.14 -2.83
C GLU A 18 33.23 -14.02 -4.35
N HIS A 19 33.92 -13.04 -4.93
CA HIS A 19 34.02 -12.84 -6.37
C HIS A 19 34.98 -13.87 -6.96
N THR A 20 34.56 -15.12 -7.00
CA THR A 20 35.15 -16.12 -7.91
C THR A 20 34.71 -15.80 -9.32
N GLU A 21 35.69 -15.48 -10.17
CA GLU A 21 35.59 -15.52 -11.63
C GLU A 21 35.37 -16.97 -12.07
N GLN A 22 34.18 -17.48 -11.82
CA GLN A 22 33.71 -18.74 -12.34
C GLN A 22 32.48 -18.45 -13.19
N THR A 23 32.61 -18.78 -14.47
CA THR A 23 31.52 -19.03 -15.41
C THR A 23 30.49 -19.93 -14.73
N ALA A 24 29.45 -19.39 -14.09
CA ALA A 24 28.64 -20.21 -13.21
C ALA A 24 27.24 -19.63 -12.95
N SER A 25 26.24 -20.50 -13.11
CA SER A 25 25.08 -20.67 -12.21
C SER A 25 24.79 -19.46 -11.33
N VAL A 26 23.68 -18.77 -11.60
CA VAL A 26 23.22 -17.58 -10.88
C VAL A 26 23.46 -17.75 -9.38
N LYS A 27 24.34 -16.95 -8.78
CA LYS A 27 24.76 -17.11 -7.38
C LYS A 27 23.52 -16.96 -6.49
N GLN A 28 23.10 -18.07 -5.90
CA GLN A 28 21.99 -18.16 -4.98
C GLN A 28 22.51 -18.13 -3.54
N GLY A 29 21.86 -17.39 -2.67
CA GLY A 29 22.21 -17.24 -1.26
C GLY A 29 20.96 -17.24 -0.38
N SER A 30 21.14 -17.01 0.92
CA SER A 30 20.03 -16.85 1.87
C SER A 30 20.07 -15.44 2.48
N PHE A 31 18.92 -14.79 2.54
CA PHE A 31 18.73 -13.49 3.20
C PHE A 31 17.46 -13.53 4.04
N LEU A 32 17.60 -13.33 5.35
CA LEU A 32 16.49 -13.38 6.32
C LEU A 32 15.64 -14.67 6.22
N GLY A 33 16.31 -15.82 6.04
CA GLY A 33 15.65 -17.12 5.89
C GLY A 33 14.96 -17.34 4.54
N ARG A 34 15.17 -16.45 3.57
CA ARG A 34 14.66 -16.59 2.21
C ARG A 34 15.80 -16.81 1.22
N THR A 35 15.57 -17.69 0.27
CA THR A 35 16.52 -17.90 -0.81
C THR A 35 16.50 -16.71 -1.77
N VAL A 36 17.65 -16.07 -1.96
CA VAL A 36 17.83 -14.93 -2.86
C VAL A 36 18.80 -15.27 -3.96
N VAL A 37 18.66 -14.60 -5.09
CA VAL A 37 19.51 -14.82 -6.25
C VAL A 37 20.12 -13.47 -6.64
N GLN A 38 21.42 -13.48 -6.95
CA GLN A 38 22.10 -12.27 -7.42
C GLN A 38 21.62 -11.93 -8.84
N ILE A 39 20.96 -10.79 -8.99
CA ILE A 39 20.49 -10.27 -10.28
C ILE A 39 21.44 -9.20 -10.82
N SER A 40 21.46 -9.04 -12.14
CA SER A 40 22.25 -8.00 -12.80
C SER A 40 21.73 -6.59 -12.47
N PRO A 41 22.57 -5.53 -12.53
CA PRO A 41 22.10 -4.15 -12.34
C PRO A 41 20.99 -3.74 -13.33
N LYS A 42 21.02 -4.25 -14.57
CA LYS A 42 19.99 -3.99 -15.58
C LYS A 42 18.66 -4.63 -15.20
N GLU A 43 18.65 -5.92 -14.81
CA GLU A 43 17.44 -6.58 -14.31
C GLU A 43 16.90 -5.90 -13.06
N ARG A 44 17.78 -5.45 -12.16
CA ARG A 44 17.38 -4.72 -10.96
C ARG A 44 16.59 -3.46 -11.31
N GLU A 45 17.04 -2.69 -12.28
CA GLU A 45 16.35 -1.46 -12.68
C GLU A 45 15.00 -1.75 -13.33
N VAL A 46 14.92 -2.78 -14.19
CA VAL A 46 13.66 -3.24 -14.80
C VAL A 46 12.68 -3.70 -13.72
N ASN A 47 13.12 -4.56 -12.80
CA ASN A 47 12.29 -5.05 -11.71
C ASN A 47 11.80 -3.89 -10.83
N ARG A 48 12.66 -2.91 -10.54
CA ARG A 48 12.28 -1.73 -9.77
C ARG A 48 11.21 -0.90 -10.49
N ALA A 49 11.36 -0.67 -11.80
CA ALA A 49 10.38 0.06 -12.60
C ALA A 49 9.02 -0.67 -12.61
N ASN A 50 9.03 -1.98 -12.82
CA ASN A 50 7.83 -2.81 -12.83
C ASN A 50 7.13 -2.84 -11.46
N SER A 51 7.87 -3.10 -10.38
CA SER A 51 7.29 -3.09 -9.03
C SER A 51 6.73 -1.72 -8.64
N LYS A 52 7.34 -0.62 -9.10
CA LYS A 52 6.79 0.72 -8.89
C LYS A 52 5.46 0.91 -9.63
N LEU A 53 5.36 0.42 -10.86
CA LEU A 53 4.15 0.49 -11.66
C LEU A 53 3.02 -0.33 -11.01
N GLU A 54 3.28 -1.59 -10.68
CA GLU A 54 2.31 -2.48 -10.00
C GLU A 54 1.81 -1.91 -8.66
N LEU A 55 2.72 -1.34 -7.86
CA LEU A 55 2.35 -0.69 -6.62
C LEU A 55 1.48 0.54 -6.87
N SER A 56 1.82 1.36 -7.87
CA SER A 56 1.04 2.55 -8.20
C SER A 56 -0.37 2.21 -8.68
N GLU A 57 -0.53 1.13 -9.44
CA GLU A 57 -1.82 0.62 -9.87
C GLU A 57 -2.64 0.11 -8.68
N SER A 58 -2.02 -0.68 -7.80
CA SER A 58 -2.65 -1.20 -6.58
C SER A 58 -3.15 -0.08 -5.66
N LEU A 59 -2.32 0.95 -5.45
CA LEU A 59 -2.70 2.12 -4.65
C LEU A 59 -3.81 2.94 -5.31
N SER A 60 -3.80 3.05 -6.64
CA SER A 60 -4.85 3.76 -7.38
C SER A 60 -6.19 3.02 -7.29
N MET A 61 -6.18 1.69 -7.40
CA MET A 61 -7.38 0.88 -7.19
C MET A 61 -7.92 1.03 -5.76
N LEU A 62 -7.05 1.00 -4.75
CA LEU A 62 -7.44 1.18 -3.35
C LEU A 62 -8.07 2.57 -3.11
N ALA A 63 -7.44 3.62 -3.63
CA ALA A 63 -7.97 4.99 -3.52
C ALA A 63 -9.36 5.11 -4.17
N ASN A 64 -9.57 4.47 -5.33
CA ASN A 64 -10.88 4.45 -5.98
C ASN A 64 -11.92 3.68 -5.16
N VAL A 65 -11.54 2.56 -4.54
CA VAL A 65 -12.43 1.81 -3.64
C VAL A 65 -12.80 2.65 -2.41
N ASP A 66 -11.85 3.34 -1.80
CA ASP A 66 -12.09 4.21 -0.65
C ASP A 66 -13.01 5.38 -1.01
N ILE A 67 -12.85 5.98 -2.20
CA ILE A 67 -13.76 7.03 -2.72
C ILE A 67 -15.17 6.47 -2.92
N CYS A 68 -15.31 5.32 -3.57
CA CYS A 68 -16.61 4.67 -3.78
C CYS A 68 -17.30 4.33 -2.45
N ASN A 69 -16.55 3.80 -1.49
CA ASN A 69 -17.05 3.49 -0.16
C ASN A 69 -17.45 4.76 0.61
N SER A 70 -16.68 5.85 0.47
CA SER A 70 -17.02 7.15 1.06
C SER A 70 -18.33 7.70 0.50
N ILE A 71 -18.56 7.60 -0.81
CA ILE A 71 -19.82 8.04 -1.44
C ILE A 71 -21.00 7.20 -0.92
N LEU A 72 -20.86 5.88 -0.86
CA LEU A 72 -21.88 4.98 -0.33
C LEU A 72 -22.14 5.18 1.18
N SER A 73 -21.14 5.66 1.93
CA SER A 73 -21.30 5.97 3.35
C SER A 73 -22.08 7.27 3.60
N PHE A 74 -22.05 8.22 2.67
CA PHE A 74 -22.78 9.49 2.76
C PHE A 74 -24.31 9.28 2.68
N GLU A 75 -24.76 8.21 2.01
CA GLU A 75 -26.17 7.85 1.94
C GLU A 75 -26.74 7.22 3.23
N LYS A 76 -25.90 6.96 4.25
CA LYS A 76 -26.31 6.29 5.49
C LYS A 76 -26.38 7.21 6.71
N ASP A 77 -26.73 8.50 6.55
CA ASP A 77 -27.12 9.29 7.73
C ASP A 77 -28.54 8.90 8.17
N SER A 78 -28.64 7.79 8.90
CA SER A 78 -29.89 7.29 9.47
C SER A 78 -30.58 8.32 10.35
N ASN A 79 -29.84 9.26 10.95
CA ASN A 79 -30.41 10.32 11.77
C ASN A 79 -31.11 11.37 10.91
N ALA A 80 -30.53 11.73 9.76
CA ALA A 80 -31.17 12.62 8.80
C ALA A 80 -32.48 12.04 8.25
N VAL A 81 -32.49 10.73 7.94
CA VAL A 81 -33.69 10.03 7.48
C VAL A 81 -34.77 10.00 8.57
N GLN A 82 -34.40 9.70 9.82
CA GLN A 82 -35.33 9.69 10.95
C GLN A 82 -35.87 11.10 11.27
N ALA A 83 -35.02 12.13 11.18
CA ALA A 83 -35.43 13.52 11.38
C ALA A 83 -36.44 13.99 10.33
N LEU A 84 -36.24 13.62 9.06
CA LEU A 84 -37.18 13.89 7.97
C LEU A 84 -38.51 13.15 8.16
N LEU A 85 -38.47 11.89 8.61
CA LEU A 85 -39.67 11.10 8.92
C LEU A 85 -40.47 11.75 10.06
N ASN A 86 -39.79 12.10 11.16
CA ASN A 86 -40.42 12.75 12.31
C ASN A 86 -41.06 14.10 11.90
N ARG A 87 -40.37 14.89 11.08
CA ARG A 87 -40.91 16.14 10.53
C ARG A 87 -42.14 15.90 9.64
N LYS A 88 -42.12 14.87 8.80
CA LYS A 88 -43.27 14.50 7.95
C LYS A 88 -44.48 14.12 8.79
N VAL A 89 -44.29 13.31 9.84
CA VAL A 89 -45.35 12.94 10.79
C VAL A 89 -45.92 14.19 11.46
N GLN A 90 -45.03 15.08 11.94
CA GLN A 90 -45.43 16.30 12.64
C GLN A 90 -46.30 17.22 11.77
N VAL A 91 -45.93 17.42 10.50
CA VAL A 91 -46.72 18.20 9.52
C VAL A 91 -48.10 17.60 9.27
N LEU A 92 -48.19 16.26 9.14
CA LEU A 92 -49.47 15.58 8.90
C LEU A 92 -50.37 15.55 10.13
N SER A 93 -49.79 15.61 11.33
CA SER A 93 -50.53 15.59 12.60
C SER A 93 -51.02 16.95 13.08
N GLN A 94 -50.68 18.05 12.39
CA GLN A 94 -51.24 19.36 12.72
C GLN A 94 -52.68 19.48 12.18
N PRO A 95 -53.65 19.90 13.02
CA PRO A 95 -55.00 20.18 12.54
C PRO A 95 -54.94 21.41 11.62
N GLN A 96 -55.66 21.33 10.48
CA GLN A 96 -55.78 22.40 9.50
C GLN A 96 -56.46 23.64 10.09
#